data_AF-A0A8T0UBA6-F1
#
_entry.id   AF-A0A8T0UBA6-F1
#
_cell.length_a   1.000
_cell.length_b   1.000
_cell.length_c   1.000
_cell.angle_alpha   90.00
_cell.angle_beta   90.00
_cell.angle_gamma   90.00
#
_symmetry.space_group_name_H-M   'P 1'
#
loop_
_entity.id
_entity.type
_entity.pdbx_description
1 polymer ?
#
loop_
_entity_poly.entity_id
_entity_poly.type
_entity_poly.pdbx_seq_one_letter_code
_entity_poly.pdbx_strand_id
1 'polypeptide(L)' 'MVVLTSWCLWKERNRRTFDHQDRTVSELLALISDEVARWCLAGYHHLYPVVDTFGRIPGRELVIL' A
#
# COMPACT_ATOMS: atom_id res chain seq x y z
N MET A 1 -1.09 9.69 5.45
CA MET A 1 -1.77 8.57 4.77
C MET A 1 -2.69 9.03 3.65
N VAL A 2 -3.63 9.95 3.87
CA VAL A 2 -4.61 10.39 2.84
C VAL A 2 -3.98 10.69 1.48
N VAL A 3 -2.95 11.55 1.44
CA VAL A 3 -2.26 11.93 0.18
C VAL A 3 -1.63 10.73 -0.53
N LEU A 4 -1.01 9.80 0.21
CA LEU A 4 -0.35 8.61 -0.36
C LEU A 4 -1.38 7.60 -0.87
N THR A 5 -2.48 7.41 -0.15
CA THR A 5 -3.59 6.57 -0.60
C THR A 5 -4.24 7.16 -1.86
N SER A 6 -4.50 8.47 -1.87
CA SER A 6 -5.01 9.17 -3.05
C SER A 6 -4.04 9.08 -4.24
N TRP A 7 -2.73 9.14 -4.00
CA TRP A 7 -1.71 8.95 -5.02
C TRP A 7 -1.71 7.53 -5.60
N CYS A 8 -1.82 6.50 -4.77
CA CYS A 8 -1.95 5.10 -5.24
C CYS A 8 -3.21 4.89 -6.08
N LEU A 9 -4.35 5.44 -5.65
CA LEU A 9 -5.60 5.40 -6.40
C LEU A 9 -5.49 6.13 -7.75
N TRP A 10 -4.84 7.29 -7.76
CA TRP A 10 -4.59 8.04 -8.99
C TRP A 10 -3.71 7.25 -9.97
N LYS A 11 -2.63 6.61 -9.49
CA LYS A 11 -1.77 5.74 -10.30
C LYS A 11 -2.54 4.54 -10.87
N GLU A 12 -3.38 3.88 -10.08
CA GLU A 12 -4.22 2.77 -10.55
C GLU A 12 -5.20 3.24 -11.63
N ARG A 13 -5.88 4.37 -11.43
CA ARG A 13 -6.77 4.95 -12.44
C ARG A 13 -6.03 5.27 -13.75
N ASN A 14 -4.84 5.85 -13.66
CA ASN A 14 -4.04 6.11 -14.85
C ASN A 14 -3.61 4.81 -15.54
N ARG A 15 -3.15 3.81 -14.78
CA ARG A 15 -2.76 2.50 -15.33
C ARG A 15 -3.91 1.83 -16.07
N ARG A 16 -5.12 1.85 -15.52
CA ARG A 16 -6.32 1.31 -16.17
C ARG A 16 -6.63 2.01 -17.51
N THR A 17 -6.51 3.33 -17.54
CA THR A 17 -6.79 4.13 -18.75
C THR A 17 -5.70 4.00 -19.82
N PHE A 18 -4.42 3.98 -19.43
CA PHE A 18 -3.30 4.04 -20.37
C PHE A 18 -2.74 2.65 -20.74
N ASP A 19 -2.69 1.72 -19.78
CA ASP A 19 -2.08 0.39 -19.97
C ASP A 19 -3.14 -0.72 -20.21
N HIS A 20 -4.44 -0.42 -20.10
CA HIS A 20 -5.54 -1.39 -20.16
C HIS A 20 -5.38 -2.57 -19.19
N GLN A 21 -4.61 -2.38 -18.12
CA GLN A 21 -4.38 -3.36 -17.08
C GLN A 21 -5.16 -2.96 -15.84
N ASP A 22 -6.17 -3.75 -15.50
CA ASP A 22 -6.89 -3.64 -14.25
C ASP A 22 -6.24 -4.53 -13.19
N ARG A 23 -5.89 -3.94 -12.05
CA ARG A 23 -5.55 -4.72 -10.85
C ARG A 23 -6.80 -5.09 -10.09
N THR A 24 -6.81 -6.29 -9.54
CA THR A 24 -7.79 -6.68 -8.54
C THR A 24 -7.69 -5.79 -7.31
N VAL A 25 -8.78 -5.70 -6.56
CA VAL A 25 -8.79 -4.94 -5.29
C VAL A 25 -7.72 -5.47 -4.33
N SER A 26 -7.51 -6.79 -4.30
CA SER A 26 -6.47 -7.43 -3.47
C SER A 26 -5.05 -7.00 -3.85
N GLU A 27 -4.74 -6.90 -5.16
CA GLU A 27 -3.44 -6.42 -5.63
C GLU A 27 -3.22 -4.94 -5.28
N LEU A 28 -4.26 -4.12 -5.42
CA LEU A 28 -4.20 -2.71 -5.04
C LEU A 28 -3.96 -2.54 -3.53
N LEU A 29 -4.65 -3.33 -2.70
CA LEU A 29 -4.42 -3.34 -1.25
C LEU A 29 -3.00 -3.78 -0.91
N ALA A 30 -2.48 -4.83 -1.55
CA ALA A 30 -1.10 -5.29 -1.34
C ALA A 30 -0.06 -4.19 -1.66
N LEU A 31 -0.28 -3.41 -2.72
CA LEU A 31 0.59 -2.31 -3.10
C LEU A 31 0.54 -1.15 -2.10
N ILE A 32 -0.64 -0.86 -1.56
CA ILE A 32 -0.80 0.14 -0.51
C ILE A 32 -0.09 -0.33 0.76
N SER A 33 -0.25 -1.59 1.16
CA SER A 33 0.46 -2.17 2.31
C SER A 33 1.97 -2.09 2.17
N ASP A 34 2.51 -2.48 1.01
CA ASP A 34 3.95 -2.43 0.71
C ASP A 34 4.48 -0.99 0.72
N GLU A 35 3.70 -0.03 0.22
CA GLU A 35 4.03 1.38 0.29
C GLU A 35 4.12 1.84 1.75
N VAL A 36 3.09 1.59 2.57
CA VAL A 36 3.08 1.97 3.99
C VAL A 36 4.27 1.37 4.74
N ALA A 37 4.61 0.11 4.45
CA ALA A 37 5.79 -0.55 4.99
C ALA A 37 7.10 0.18 4.66
N ARG A 38 7.29 0.58 3.40
CA ARG A 38 8.47 1.35 2.96
C ARG A 38 8.57 2.70 3.67
N TRP A 39 7.44 3.36 3.95
CA TRP A 39 7.43 4.60 4.73
C TRP A 39 7.79 4.38 6.21
N CYS A 40 7.33 3.29 6.82
CA CYS A 40 7.77 2.93 8.18
C CYS A 40 9.29 2.73 8.24
N LEU A 41 9.87 2.01 7.27
CA LEU A 41 11.32 1.80 7.17
C LEU A 41 12.09 3.10 6.92
N ALA A 42 11.49 4.08 6.25
CA ALA A 42 12.05 5.42 6.06
C ALA A 42 11.95 6.32 7.32
N GLY A 43 11.51 5.78 8.47
CA GLY A 43 11.45 6.49 9.75
C GLY A 43 10.08 7.10 10.09
N TYR A 44 9.05 6.86 9.28
CA TYR A 44 7.69 7.33 9.57
C TYR A 44 6.94 6.35 10.50
N HIS A 45 7.45 6.17 11.72
CA HIS A 45 6.95 5.22 12.72
C HIS A 45 5.47 5.42 13.12
N HIS A 46 4.91 6.62 12.92
CA HIS A 46 3.48 6.89 13.16
C HIS A 46 2.53 6.07 12.26
N LEU A 47 3.08 5.36 11.27
CA LEU A 47 2.36 4.50 10.35
C LEU A 47 2.31 3.03 10.79
N TYR A 48 3.01 2.65 11.86
CA TYR A 48 2.95 1.27 12.37
C TYR A 48 1.53 0.77 12.69
N PRO A 49 0.61 1.56 13.27
CA PRO A 49 -0.76 1.10 13.48
C PRO A 49 -1.48 0.76 12.16
N VAL A 50 -1.16 1.49 11.09
CA VAL A 50 -1.70 1.26 9.76
C VAL A 50 -1.13 -0.04 9.19
N VAL A 51 0.18 -0.26 9.34
CA VAL A 51 0.83 -1.52 8.98
C VAL A 51 0.20 -2.71 9.70
N ASP A 52 -0.03 -2.63 11.01
CA ASP A 52 -0.65 -3.71 11.79
C ASP A 52 -2.05 -4.07 11.26
N THR A 53 -2.88 -3.07 10.95
CA THR A 53 -4.19 -3.30 10.34
C THR A 53 -4.12 -3.94 8.95
N PHE A 54 -3.09 -3.63 8.16
CA PHE A 54 -2.86 -4.24 6.84
C PHE A 54 -2.21 -5.62 6.94
N GLY A 55 -1.32 -5.86 7.93
CA GLY A 55 -0.65 -7.14 8.16
C GLY A 55 -1.60 -8.27 8.57
N ARG A 56 -2.80 -7.90 9.05
CA ARG A 56 -3.93 -8.83 9.23
C ARG A 56 -4.51 -9.37 7.91
N ILE A 57 -4.18 -8.76 6.76
CA ILE A 57 -4.46 -9.27 5.42
C ILE A 57 -3.22 -10.07 4.97
N PRO A 58 -3.28 -11.41 4.91
CA PRO A 58 -2.10 -12.26 4.93
C PRO A 58 -1.35 -12.17 3.60
N GLY A 59 -0.03 -11.98 3.66
CA GLY A 59 0.81 -12.16 2.48
C GLY A 59 2.27 -11.75 2.62
N ARG A 60 2.60 -10.78 3.47
CA ARG A 60 4.01 -10.39 3.72
C ARG A 60 4.18 -9.98 5.17
N GLU A 61 4.77 -10.87 5.98
CA GLU A 61 5.28 -10.54 7.31
C GLU A 61 6.23 -9.36 7.20
N LEU A 62 5.86 -8.23 7.81
CA LEU A 62 6.83 -7.23 8.18
C LEU A 62 7.49 -7.74 9.44
N VAL A 63 8.65 -8.38 9.27
CA VAL A 63 9.59 -8.64 10.36
C VAL A 63 10.08 -7.28 10.84
N ILE A 64 9.36 -6.72 11.81
CA ILE A 64 9.82 -5.58 12.60
C ILE A 64 10.85 -6.16 13.57
N LEU A 65 12.13 -5.89 13.30
CA LEU A 65 13.25 -6.11 14.24
C LEU A 65 13.06 -5.27 15.51
#